data_AF-A0A2E0QS49-F1
#
_entry.id   AF-A0A2E0QS49-F1
#
_cell.length_a   1.000
_cell.length_b   1.000
_cell.length_c   1.000
_cell.angle_alpha   90.00
_cell.angle_beta   90.00
_cell.angle_gamma   90.00
#
_symmetry.space_group_name_H-M   'P 1'
#
loop_
_entity.id
_entity.type
_entity.pdbx_description
1 polymer ?
#
loop_
_entity_poly.entity_id
_entity_poly.type
_entity_poly.pdbx_seq_one_letter_code
_entity_poly.pdbx_strand_id
1 'polypeptide(L)'
;MIEAIIIVILLVHLHLEYRIWVKKETDIFKKYRGENDDPMKVAKWAYYAKALWLVALILLLYFEVEFRDALVYSFFGYAVVVTLSLGRNAYTIHQLIFALACLALRVWGKLVQ
;
A
#
# COMPACT_ATOMS: atom_id res chain seq x y z
N MET A 1 7.70 -17.48 9.21
CA MET A 1 6.53 -16.72 8.65
C MET A 1 6.88 -15.25 8.45
N ILE A 2 7.56 -14.61 9.40
CA ILE A 2 8.17 -13.29 9.21
C ILE A 2 9.22 -13.30 8.08
N GLU A 3 10.00 -14.39 7.92
CA GLU A 3 10.99 -14.46 6.83
C GLU A 3 10.34 -14.42 5.44
N ALA A 4 9.20 -15.09 5.28
CA ALA A 4 8.46 -15.07 4.01
C ALA A 4 7.96 -13.66 3.65
N ILE A 5 7.50 -12.89 4.64
CA ILE A 5 7.09 -11.48 4.45
C ILE A 5 8.30 -10.63 4.05
N ILE A 6 9.44 -10.81 4.72
CA ILE A 6 10.68 -10.10 4.38
C ILE A 6 11.12 -10.41 2.95
N ILE A 7 11.09 -11.68 2.55
CA ILE A 7 11.45 -12.10 1.18
C ILE A 7 10.52 -11.45 0.16
N VAL A 8 9.20 -11.46 0.39
CA VAL A 8 8.23 -10.83 -0.51
C VAL A 8 8.47 -9.33 -0.62
N ILE A 9 8.68 -8.63 0.50
CA ILE A 9 9.00 -7.20 0.51
C ILE A 9 10.28 -6.94 -0.29
N LEU A 10 11.31 -7.75 -0.09
CA LEU A 10 12.58 -7.61 -0.78
C LEU A 10 12.43 -7.81 -2.29
N LEU A 11 11.69 -8.84 -2.72
CA LEU A 11 11.39 -9.08 -4.14
C LEU A 11 10.62 -7.93 -4.79
N VAL A 12 9.63 -7.36 -4.09
CA VAL A 12 8.87 -6.20 -4.57
C VAL A 12 9.78 -4.98 -4.76
N HIS A 13 10.71 -4.74 -3.84
CA HIS A 13 11.67 -3.64 -3.95
C HIS A 13 12.70 -3.88 -5.05
N LEU A 14 13.27 -5.07 -5.14
CA LEU A 14 14.19 -5.43 -6.23
C LEU A 14 13.52 -5.34 -7.60
N HIS A 15 12.26 -5.72 -7.71
CA HIS A 15 11.49 -5.56 -8.95
C HIS A 15 11.28 -4.08 -9.29
N LEU A 16 11.02 -3.23 -8.30
CA LEU A 16 10.94 -1.78 -8.49
C LEU A 16 12.28 -1.22 -8.99
N GLU A 17 13.38 -1.51 -8.31
CA GLU A 17 14.74 -1.11 -8.67
C GLU A 17 15.10 -1.57 -10.10
N TYR A 18 14.80 -2.82 -10.44
CA TYR A 18 15.00 -3.36 -11.78
C TYR A 18 14.25 -2.55 -12.85
N ARG A 19 12.98 -2.21 -12.62
CA ARG A 19 12.21 -1.42 -13.60
C ARG A 19 12.76 -0.01 -13.79
N ILE A 20 13.21 0.62 -12.72
CA ILE A 20 13.77 1.97 -12.74
C ILE A 20 15.13 1.98 -13.44
N TRP A 21 16.07 1.18 -12.94
CA TRP A 21 17.47 1.30 -13.33
C TRP A 21 17.80 0.53 -14.59
N VAL A 22 17.21 -0.66 -14.77
CA VAL A 22 17.48 -1.55 -15.90
C VAL A 22 16.52 -1.30 -17.06
N LYS A 23 15.21 -1.33 -16.81
CA LYS A 23 14.21 -1.08 -17.87
C LYS A 23 14.03 0.40 -18.22
N LYS A 24 14.61 1.32 -17.43
CA LYS A 24 14.49 2.78 -17.64
C LYS A 24 13.02 3.24 -17.74
N GLU A 25 12.11 2.59 -17.00
CA GLU A 25 10.72 3.03 -16.93
C GLU A 25 10.66 4.42 -16.28
N THR A 26 10.22 5.42 -17.05
CA THR A 26 10.14 6.81 -16.61
C THR A 26 8.86 7.13 -15.84
N ASP A 27 7.80 6.33 -15.99
CA ASP A 27 6.50 6.54 -15.34
C ASP A 27 6.03 5.29 -14.57
N ILE A 28 6.69 5.02 -13.46
CA ILE A 28 6.43 3.87 -12.58
C ILE A 28 5.06 3.99 -11.88
N PHE A 29 4.54 5.21 -11.80
CA PHE A 29 3.28 5.55 -11.14
C PHE A 29 2.10 5.65 -12.12
N LYS A 30 2.30 5.33 -13.41
CA LYS A 30 1.26 5.31 -14.44
C LYS A 30 -0.01 4.57 -14.02
N LYS A 31 0.13 3.50 -13.22
CA LYS A 31 -1.01 2.73 -12.68
C LYS A 31 -1.98 3.53 -11.79
N TYR A 32 -1.53 4.64 -11.24
CA TYR A 32 -2.35 5.55 -10.42
C TYR A 32 -2.92 6.72 -11.23
N ARG A 33 -2.54 6.84 -12.50
CA ARG A 33 -2.69 8.06 -13.28
C ARG A 33 -3.84 7.90 -14.27
N GLY A 34 -4.73 8.89 -14.33
CA GLY A 34 -5.67 9.06 -15.43
C GLY A 34 -4.96 9.59 -16.68
N GLU A 35 -5.65 9.58 -17.82
CA GLU A 35 -5.09 10.01 -19.11
C GLU A 35 -4.55 11.45 -19.09
N ASN A 36 -5.21 12.33 -18.34
CA ASN A 36 -4.92 13.76 -18.26
C ASN A 36 -4.14 14.19 -17.00
N ASP A 37 -3.74 13.24 -16.15
CA ASP A 37 -3.07 13.57 -14.89
C ASP A 37 -1.58 13.84 -15.11
N ASP A 38 -1.07 14.90 -14.45
CA ASP A 38 0.36 15.22 -14.39
C ASP A 38 1.15 14.09 -13.68
N PRO A 39 2.12 13.46 -14.37
CA PRO A 39 2.94 12.40 -13.79
C PRO A 39 3.65 12.79 -12.49
N MET A 40 4.15 14.02 -12.40
CA MET A 40 4.91 14.45 -11.23
C MET A 40 4.01 14.58 -9.99
N LYS A 41 2.83 15.18 -10.17
CA LYS A 41 1.82 15.28 -9.11
C LYS A 41 1.39 13.90 -8.60
N VAL A 42 1.12 12.95 -9.50
CA VAL A 42 0.71 11.59 -9.11
C VAL A 42 1.82 10.84 -8.39
N ALA A 43 3.07 10.95 -8.87
CA ALA A 43 4.22 10.35 -8.20
C ALA A 43 4.40 10.89 -6.77
N LYS A 44 4.29 12.20 -6.59
CA LYS A 44 4.40 12.86 -5.28
C LYS A 44 3.35 12.35 -4.29
N TRP A 45 2.08 12.29 -4.70
CA TRP A 45 1.00 11.81 -3.85
C TRP A 45 1.09 10.32 -3.54
N ALA A 46 1.50 9.50 -4.51
CA ALA A 46 1.76 8.08 -4.28
C ALA A 46 2.90 7.87 -3.27
N TYR A 47 3.92 8.72 -3.29
CA TYR A 47 5.01 8.68 -2.33
C TYR A 47 4.54 9.08 -0.92
N TYR A 48 3.78 10.17 -0.80
CA TYR A 48 3.22 10.61 0.48
C TYR A 48 2.27 9.60 1.09
N ALA A 49 1.42 8.95 0.28
CA ALA A 49 0.55 7.90 0.78
C ALA A 49 1.35 6.72 1.36
N LYS A 50 2.43 6.29 0.70
CA LYS A 50 3.32 5.25 1.23
C LYS A 50 4.05 5.67 2.51
N ALA A 51 4.52 6.91 2.57
CA ALA A 51 5.17 7.43 3.77
C ALA A 51 4.19 7.46 4.96
N LEU A 52 2.97 7.95 4.72
CA LEU A 52 1.91 7.98 5.72
C LEU A 52 1.55 6.57 6.21
N TRP A 53 1.45 5.60 5.28
CA TRP A 53 1.24 4.19 5.62
C TRP A 53 2.31 3.66 6.57
N LEU A 54 3.59 3.88 6.23
CA LEU A 54 4.71 3.39 7.02
C LEU A 54 4.75 4.03 8.41
N VAL A 55 4.50 5.34 8.49
CA VAL A 55 4.42 6.05 9.78
C VAL A 55 3.27 5.50 10.61
N ALA A 56 2.08 5.31 10.04
CA ALA A 56 0.94 4.72 10.75
C ALA A 56 1.25 3.31 11.25
N LEU A 57 1.89 2.47 10.43
CA LEU A 57 2.32 1.13 10.82
C LEU A 57 3.30 1.17 12.00
N ILE A 58 4.33 2.03 11.92
CA ILE A 58 5.33 2.19 12.99
C ILE A 58 4.67 2.66 14.28
N LEU A 59 3.76 3.64 14.21
CA LEU A 59 3.04 4.14 15.39
C LEU A 59 2.19 3.04 16.03
N LEU A 60 1.46 2.25 15.23
CA LEU A 60 0.67 1.13 15.76
C LEU A 60 1.55 0.09 16.45
N LEU A 61 2.69 -0.26 15.86
CA LEU A 61 3.65 -1.19 16.47
C LEU A 61 4.31 -0.62 17.73
N TYR A 62 4.59 0.69 17.74
CA TYR A 62 5.12 1.39 18.92
C TYR A 62 4.14 1.35 20.10
N PHE A 63 2.84 1.42 19.84
CA PHE A 63 1.79 1.23 20.84
C PHE A 63 1.40 -0.24 21.07
N GLU A 64 2.30 -1.17 20.74
CA GLU A 64 2.16 -2.61 20.98
C GLU A 64 0.92 -3.26 20.34
N VAL A 65 0.35 -2.66 19.29
CA VAL A 65 -0.70 -3.30 18.49
C VAL A 65 -0.11 -4.53 17.82
N GLU A 66 -0.79 -5.68 17.91
CA GLU A 66 -0.35 -6.91 17.27
C GLU A 66 0.02 -6.66 15.80
N PHE A 67 1.16 -7.20 15.35
CA PHE A 67 1.67 -6.93 13.99
C PHE A 67 0.62 -7.14 12.89
N ARG A 68 -0.21 -8.18 13.02
CA ARG A 68 -1.29 -8.47 12.06
C ARG A 68 -2.34 -7.35 12.04
N ASP A 69 -2.77 -6.86 13.19
CA ASP A 69 -3.70 -5.73 13.30
C ASP A 69 -3.07 -4.45 12.77
N ALA A 70 -1.83 -4.15 13.19
CA ALA A 70 -1.10 -2.98 12.77
C ALA A 70 -0.98 -2.93 11.23
N LEU A 71 -0.66 -4.07 10.61
CA LEU A 71 -0.57 -4.19 9.15
C LEU A 71 -1.93 -3.98 8.46
N VAL A 72 -3.00 -4.63 8.94
CA VAL A 72 -4.34 -4.53 8.35
C VAL A 72 -4.89 -3.11 8.45
N TYR A 73 -4.84 -2.49 9.64
CA TYR A 73 -5.39 -1.15 9.83
C TYR A 73 -4.58 -0.08 9.10
N SER A 74 -3.24 -0.15 9.15
CA SER A 74 -2.40 0.79 8.41
C SER A 74 -2.60 0.65 6.89
N PHE A 75 -2.70 -0.57 6.38
CA PHE A 75 -2.95 -0.82 4.95
C PHE A 75 -4.35 -0.37 4.51
N PHE A 76 -5.36 -0.52 5.37
CA PHE A 76 -6.69 0.04 5.11
C PHE A 76 -6.66 1.57 5.03
N GLY A 77 -6.01 2.24 5.98
CA GLY A 77 -5.81 3.69 5.93
C GLY A 77 -5.09 4.13 4.66
N TYR A 78 -4.04 3.42 4.26
CA TYR A 78 -3.33 3.64 3.00
C TYR A 78 -4.27 3.54 1.79
N ALA A 79 -5.06 2.46 1.68
CA ALA A 79 -5.95 2.24 0.56
C ALA A 79 -7.02 3.34 0.44
N VAL A 80 -7.55 3.81 1.57
CA VAL A 80 -8.47 4.96 1.63
C VAL A 80 -7.78 6.22 1.13
N VAL A 81 -6.60 6.55 1.68
CA VAL A 81 -5.86 7.76 1.30
C VAL A 81 -5.51 7.77 -0.17
N VAL A 82 -5.03 6.64 -0.71
CA VAL A 82 -4.72 6.48 -2.13
C VAL A 82 -5.97 6.66 -2.99
N THR A 83 -7.09 6.04 -2.63
CA THR A 83 -8.34 6.16 -3.40
C THR A 83 -8.88 7.58 -3.42
N LEU A 84 -8.75 8.31 -2.31
CA LEU A 84 -9.19 9.70 -2.22
C LEU A 84 -8.23 10.66 -2.92
N SER A 85 -6.91 10.44 -2.82
CA SER A 85 -5.89 11.38 -3.29
C SER A 85 -5.51 11.19 -4.76
N LEU A 86 -5.59 9.95 -5.26
CA LEU A 86 -5.18 9.56 -6.62
C LEU A 86 -6.37 9.12 -7.50
N GLY A 87 -7.59 9.36 -7.01
CA GLY A 87 -8.82 9.04 -7.73
C GLY A 87 -9.21 7.56 -7.69
N ARG A 88 -10.38 7.27 -8.28
CA ARG A 88 -11.01 5.95 -8.33
C ARG A 88 -10.73 5.26 -9.66
N ASN A 89 -9.47 4.87 -9.88
CA ASN A 89 -9.11 4.04 -11.01
C ASN A 89 -9.13 2.55 -10.62
N ALA A 90 -8.97 1.67 -11.60
CA ALA A 90 -8.96 0.23 -11.34
C ALA A 90 -7.96 -0.13 -10.24
N TYR A 91 -6.73 0.41 -10.27
CA TYR A 91 -5.70 0.06 -9.30
C TYR A 91 -6.06 0.48 -7.86
N THR A 92 -6.55 1.71 -7.65
CA THR A 92 -6.92 2.20 -6.31
C THR A 92 -8.14 1.47 -5.76
N ILE A 93 -9.13 1.16 -6.61
CA ILE A 93 -10.29 0.35 -6.25
C ILE A 93 -9.86 -1.06 -5.84
N HIS A 94 -8.97 -1.72 -6.59
CA HIS A 94 -8.47 -3.04 -6.25
C HIS A 94 -7.76 -3.04 -4.88
N GLN A 95 -6.94 -2.02 -4.60
CA GLN A 95 -6.30 -1.87 -3.30
C GLN A 95 -7.31 -1.71 -2.16
N LEU A 96 -8.37 -0.93 -2.38
CA LEU A 96 -9.43 -0.74 -1.39
C LEU A 96 -10.23 -2.03 -1.13
N ILE A 97 -10.60 -2.76 -2.18
CA ILE A 97 -11.29 -4.06 -2.06
C ILE A 97 -10.41 -5.04 -1.28
N PHE A 98 -9.13 -5.12 -1.62
CA PHE A 98 -8.21 -6.02 -0.93
C PHE A 98 -8.05 -5.65 0.55
N ALA A 99 -7.91 -4.35 0.86
CA ALA A 99 -7.85 -3.88 2.23
C ALA A 99 -9.13 -4.17 3.04
N LEU A 100 -10.31 -3.98 2.42
CA LEU A 100 -11.60 -4.34 3.02
C LEU A 100 -11.71 -5.83 3.28
N ALA A 101 -11.25 -6.68 2.35
CA ALA A 101 -11.23 -8.13 2.55
C ALA A 101 -10.32 -8.53 3.73
N CYS A 102 -9.12 -7.96 3.82
CA CYS A 102 -8.22 -8.17 4.96
C CYS A 102 -8.86 -7.73 6.29
N LEU A 103 -9.53 -6.58 6.30
CA LEU A 103 -10.21 -6.04 7.47
C LEU A 103 -11.39 -6.95 7.90
N ALA A 104 -12.24 -7.34 6.95
CA ALA A 104 -13.36 -8.24 7.20
C ALA A 104 -12.90 -9.59 7.76
N LEU A 105 -11.86 -10.19 7.17
CA LEU A 105 -11.27 -11.44 7.66
C LEU A 105 -10.70 -11.29 9.08
N ARG A 106 -10.07 -10.15 9.39
CA ARG A 106 -9.54 -9.90 10.73
C ARG A 106 -10.65 -9.74 11.77
N VAL A 107 -11.68 -8.97 11.46
CA VAL A 107 -12.85 -8.79 12.35
C VAL A 107 -13.55 -10.13 12.58
N TRP A 108 -13.78 -10.91 11.51
CA TRP A 108 -14.35 -12.24 11.61
C TRP A 108 -13.52 -13.18 12.49
N GLY A 109 -12.19 -13.19 12.31
CA GLY A 109 -11.30 -14.02 13.11
C GLY A 109 -11.34 -13.68 14.61
N LYS A 110 -11.60 -12.42 14.98
CA LYS A 110 -11.79 -12.02 16.38
C LYS A 110 -13.14 -12.42 16.97
N LEU A 111 -14.17 -12.62 16.13
CA LEU A 111 -15.53 -12.99 16.58
C LEU A 111 -15.71 -14.50 16.81
N VAL A 112 -14.84 -15.32 16.20
CA VAL A 112 -14.93 -16.79 16.24
C VAL A 112 -13.98 -17.42 17.28
N GLN A 113 -13.10 -16.62 17.90
CA GLN A 113 -12.21 -17.02 18.98
C GLN A 113 -12.83 -16.71 20.35
#